data_AF-A0A6L8VG56-F1
#
_entry.id   AF-A0A6L8VG56-F1
#
_cell.length_a   1.000
_cell.length_b   1.000
_cell.length_c   1.000
_cell.angle_alpha   90.00
_cell.angle_beta   90.00
_cell.angle_gamma   90.00
#
_symmetry.space_group_name_H-M   'P 1'
#
loop_
_entity.id
_entity.type
_entity.pdbx_description
1 polymer ?
#
loop_
_entity_poly.entity_id
_entity_poly.type
_entity_poly.pdbx_seq_one_letter_code
_entity_poly.pdbx_strand_id
1 'polypeptide(L)'
;MAVIGAGPAGLAAAAELRACGAGRVIVLDRAQVPGGGARHCDLPAYGLREFLRPLRGPAYAARLAQAAWDSGALIFPGTAVTALHSGPRLTVSTPGGTQEIVARRVLVCTGARESGWAERQIAGSGAAGVLTTAELKRRLHHGGRLPFQSPLLLGTEAVALSALLTCQDAGIHPVAVVEPSSRVIARWPAGLLPRILGIPLLLNTDLVGIEGETGLREMVLRGPDGAERRLQADGVILTGRYLPEAGLLRGHLALDPRTGGPEVDQFGRCSDPGYFAAGNLLRPVETASWCWREGRRAARAIAASLRGALPPRAGGLLLEVEGPTLKYVVPQRLVTRGCGEGAADMLQLRVTRPVMGRLVVTRGGEELWSGRIRSGPERRLTLPIGGLPVGESGVLSLRVDEELL
;
A
#
# COMPACT_ATOMS: atom_id res chain seq x y z
N MET A 1 -1.45 21.30 12.23
CA MET A 1 -1.31 19.88 11.85
C MET A 1 -0.82 19.80 10.43
N ALA A 2 0.10 18.88 10.12
CA ALA A 2 0.53 18.63 8.75
C ALA A 2 0.18 17.20 8.34
N VAL A 3 -0.35 17.03 7.14
CA VAL A 3 -0.61 15.74 6.51
C VAL A 3 0.22 15.66 5.23
N ILE A 4 1.00 14.59 5.08
CA ILE A 4 1.87 14.36 3.93
C ILE A 4 1.19 13.35 3.01
N GLY A 5 0.84 13.76 1.80
CA GLY A 5 0.11 12.99 0.80
C GLY A 5 -1.39 13.30 0.80
N ALA A 6 -1.89 13.73 -0.35
CA ALA A 6 -3.29 14.00 -0.66
C ALA A 6 -3.95 12.80 -1.37
N GLY A 7 -3.59 11.57 -0.98
CA GLY A 7 -4.34 10.36 -1.34
C GLY A 7 -5.59 10.15 -0.48
N PRO A 8 -6.32 9.04 -0.66
CA PRO A 8 -7.55 8.79 0.09
C PRO A 8 -7.38 8.83 1.62
N ALA A 9 -6.28 8.29 2.15
CA ALA A 9 -5.98 8.35 3.58
C ALA A 9 -5.77 9.79 4.08
N GLY A 10 -4.91 10.56 3.39
CA GLY A 10 -4.56 11.91 3.82
C GLY A 10 -5.71 12.91 3.68
N LEU A 11 -6.48 12.85 2.59
CA LEU A 11 -7.66 13.70 2.40
C LEU A 11 -8.74 13.40 3.46
N ALA A 12 -8.99 12.11 3.74
CA ALA A 12 -9.93 11.71 4.77
C ALA A 12 -9.47 12.14 6.17
N ALA A 13 -8.17 11.99 6.46
CA ALA A 13 -7.59 12.43 7.71
C ALA A 13 -7.67 13.95 7.88
N ALA A 14 -7.44 14.72 6.82
CA ALA A 14 -7.51 16.18 6.86
C ALA A 14 -8.92 16.66 7.22
N ALA A 15 -9.94 16.10 6.56
CA ALA A 15 -11.35 16.39 6.86
C ALA A 15 -11.73 16.00 8.30
N GLU A 16 -11.33 14.81 8.75
CA GLU A 16 -11.64 14.34 10.11
C GLU A 16 -10.89 15.15 11.18
N LEU A 17 -9.63 15.55 10.95
CA LEU A 17 -8.88 16.41 11.87
C LEU A 17 -9.57 17.76 12.07
N ARG A 18 -10.11 18.35 11.01
CA ARG A 18 -10.91 19.57 11.07
C ARG A 18 -12.19 19.35 11.88
N ALA A 19 -12.91 18.27 11.61
CA ALA A 19 -14.11 17.89 12.36
C ALA A 19 -13.83 17.65 13.86
N CYS A 20 -12.65 17.11 14.20
CA CYS A 20 -12.20 16.91 15.58
C CYS A 20 -11.66 18.19 16.26
N GLY A 21 -11.72 19.36 15.61
CA GLY A 21 -11.26 20.62 16.20
C GLY A 21 -9.74 20.75 16.31
N ALA A 22 -8.96 20.09 15.46
CA ALA A 22 -7.49 20.13 15.51
C ALA A 22 -6.85 21.49 15.10
N GLY A 23 -7.67 22.51 14.84
CA GLY A 23 -7.23 23.84 14.41
C GLY A 23 -6.80 23.85 12.94
N ARG A 24 -5.68 24.54 12.64
CA ARG A 24 -5.14 24.63 11.27
C ARG A 24 -4.59 23.28 10.80
N VAL A 25 -5.13 22.78 9.69
CA VAL A 25 -4.71 21.53 9.04
C VAL A 25 -4.21 21.87 7.64
N ILE A 26 -2.98 21.48 7.34
CA ILE A 26 -2.39 21.59 6.00
C ILE A 26 -2.15 20.19 5.42
N VAL A 27 -2.37 20.04 4.12
CA VAL A 27 -2.08 18.83 3.35
C VAL A 27 -1.04 19.18 2.29
N LEU A 28 0.06 18.44 2.27
CA LEU A 28 1.19 18.65 1.37
C LEU A 28 1.26 17.48 0.40
N ASP A 29 1.20 17.73 -0.90
CA ASP A 29 1.34 16.69 -1.92
C ASP A 29 2.23 17.16 -3.07
N ARG A 30 3.14 16.29 -3.52
CA ARG A 30 4.05 16.56 -4.62
C ARG A 30 3.36 16.66 -5.98
N ALA A 31 2.17 16.08 -6.12
CA ALA A 31 1.40 16.14 -7.35
C ALA A 31 0.62 17.47 -7.44
N GLN A 32 0.39 17.91 -8.68
CA GLN A 32 -0.37 19.12 -8.97
C GLN A 32 -1.87 19.01 -8.64
N VAL A 33 -2.39 17.78 -8.58
CA VAL A 33 -3.82 17.51 -8.35
C VAL A 33 -3.99 16.49 -7.22
N PRO A 34 -4.79 16.78 -6.18
CA PRO A 34 -5.05 15.83 -5.10
C PRO A 34 -5.81 14.59 -5.58
N GLY A 35 -5.72 13.50 -4.83
CA GLY A 35 -6.41 12.24 -5.14
C GLY A 35 -5.52 10.99 -5.13
N GLY A 36 -4.20 11.15 -5.11
CA GLY A 36 -3.24 10.04 -5.18
C GLY A 36 -3.44 9.16 -6.42
N GLY A 37 -3.15 7.86 -6.29
CA GLY A 37 -3.25 6.91 -7.41
C GLY A 37 -4.68 6.69 -7.95
N ALA A 38 -5.72 6.95 -7.13
CA ALA A 38 -7.12 6.74 -7.53
C ALA A 38 -7.51 7.58 -8.75
N ARG A 39 -6.93 8.77 -8.90
CA ARG A 39 -7.25 9.69 -10.02
C ARG A 39 -6.91 9.13 -11.40
N HIS A 40 -6.03 8.13 -11.49
CA HIS A 40 -5.63 7.53 -12.77
C HIS A 40 -6.39 6.24 -13.10
N CYS A 41 -7.34 5.81 -12.25
CA CYS A 41 -8.04 4.54 -12.44
C CYS A 41 -9.49 4.79 -12.86
N ASP A 42 -9.77 4.73 -14.16
CA ASP A 42 -11.10 5.03 -14.70
C ASP A 42 -12.09 3.84 -14.67
N LEU A 43 -12.03 3.05 -13.59
CA LEU A 43 -12.94 1.95 -13.33
C LEU A 43 -13.93 2.34 -12.22
N PRO A 44 -15.21 1.90 -12.31
CA PRO A 44 -16.23 2.18 -11.30
C PRO A 44 -16.06 1.32 -10.03
N ALA A 45 -14.85 1.27 -9.47
CA ALA A 45 -14.46 0.44 -8.34
C ALA A 45 -14.33 1.22 -7.01
N TYR A 46 -14.71 2.50 -6.99
CA TYR A 46 -14.50 3.40 -5.85
C TYR A 46 -15.82 3.90 -5.25
N GLY A 47 -15.78 4.48 -4.05
CA GLY A 47 -16.87 5.28 -3.47
C GLY A 47 -18.03 4.52 -2.82
N LEU A 48 -18.11 3.19 -2.96
CA LEU A 48 -19.24 2.42 -2.43
C LEU A 48 -19.36 2.53 -0.90
N ARG A 49 -18.26 2.60 -0.15
CA ARG A 49 -18.30 2.64 1.32
C ARG A 49 -18.40 4.06 1.88
N GLU A 50 -17.82 5.02 1.17
CA GLU A 50 -17.69 6.42 1.60
C GLU A 50 -18.90 7.25 1.17
N PHE A 51 -19.48 6.91 0.04
CA PHE A 51 -20.50 7.68 -0.64
C PHE A 51 -21.73 6.86 -1.04
N LEU A 52 -21.78 5.58 -0.65
CA LEU A 52 -22.88 4.64 -0.94
C LEU A 52 -23.24 4.53 -2.43
N ARG A 53 -22.27 4.84 -3.30
CA ARG A 53 -22.45 4.78 -4.76
C ARG A 53 -21.13 4.43 -5.46
N PRO A 54 -21.17 3.62 -6.53
CA PRO A 54 -19.98 3.39 -7.34
C PRO A 54 -19.55 4.69 -8.02
N LEU A 55 -18.26 4.96 -7.96
CA LEU A 55 -17.60 6.10 -8.58
C LEU A 55 -16.39 5.60 -9.37
N ARG A 56 -16.12 6.29 -10.49
CA ARG A 56 -14.84 6.19 -11.18
C ARG A 56 -13.76 6.89 -10.35
N GLY A 57 -12.52 6.45 -10.51
CA GLY A 57 -11.39 6.93 -9.72
C GLY A 57 -11.21 8.45 -9.72
N PRO A 58 -11.24 9.16 -10.87
CA PRO A 58 -11.16 10.63 -10.91
C PRO A 58 -12.28 11.31 -10.12
N ALA A 59 -13.53 10.87 -10.29
CA ALA A 59 -14.68 11.43 -9.59
C ALA A 59 -14.61 11.17 -8.07
N TYR A 60 -14.14 9.99 -7.67
CA TYR A 60 -13.89 9.66 -6.26
C TYR A 60 -12.81 10.55 -5.65
N ALA A 61 -11.67 10.72 -6.34
CA ALA A 61 -10.58 11.59 -5.92
C ALA A 61 -11.02 13.05 -5.76
N ALA A 62 -11.72 13.60 -6.76
CA ALA A 62 -12.24 14.96 -6.72
C ALA A 62 -13.20 15.16 -5.55
N ARG A 63 -14.09 14.18 -5.29
CA ARG A 63 -15.04 14.26 -4.18
C ARG A 63 -14.36 14.22 -2.81
N LEU A 64 -13.30 13.43 -2.64
CA LEU A 64 -12.50 13.44 -1.41
C LEU A 64 -11.75 14.76 -1.22
N ALA A 65 -11.20 15.33 -2.29
CA ALA A 65 -10.55 16.63 -2.25
C ALA A 65 -11.55 17.73 -1.85
N GLN A 66 -12.74 17.71 -2.46
CA GLN A 66 -13.83 18.64 -2.12
C GLN A 66 -14.23 18.54 -0.64
N ALA A 67 -14.46 17.34 -0.13
CA ALA A 67 -14.78 17.14 1.28
C ALA A 67 -13.68 17.67 2.23
N ALA A 68 -12.41 17.56 1.84
CA ALA A 68 -11.30 18.13 2.60
C ALA A 68 -11.29 19.67 2.55
N TRP A 69 -11.53 20.28 1.39
CA TRP A 69 -11.65 21.73 1.26
C TRP A 69 -12.85 22.28 2.05
N ASP A 70 -14.02 21.65 1.94
CA ASP A 70 -15.24 22.06 2.64
C ASP A 70 -15.08 22.02 4.17
N SER A 71 -14.21 21.13 4.68
CA SER A 71 -13.85 21.09 6.10
C SER A 71 -12.96 22.26 6.57
N GLY A 72 -12.45 23.07 5.63
CA GLY A 72 -11.48 24.15 5.87
C GLY A 72 -10.03 23.67 6.00
N ALA A 73 -9.70 22.48 5.47
CA ALA A 73 -8.30 22.07 5.33
C ALA A 73 -7.64 22.81 4.16
N LEU A 74 -6.37 23.20 4.34
CA LEU A 74 -5.58 23.85 3.30
C LEU A 74 -4.76 22.79 2.55
N ILE A 75 -4.94 22.68 1.24
CA ILE A 75 -4.23 21.70 0.42
C ILE A 75 -3.22 22.43 -0.46
N PHE A 76 -1.94 22.05 -0.36
CA PHE A 76 -0.82 22.61 -1.12
C PHE A 76 -0.31 21.56 -2.12
N PRO A 77 -0.90 21.49 -3.33
CA PRO A 77 -0.35 20.67 -4.40
C PRO A 77 0.99 21.22 -4.89
N GLY A 78 1.77 20.38 -5.56
CA GLY A 78 3.12 20.74 -6.02
C GLY A 78 4.12 21.03 -4.89
N THR A 79 3.81 20.60 -3.66
CA THR A 79 4.67 20.80 -2.49
C THR A 79 5.18 19.45 -2.01
N ALA A 80 6.46 19.18 -2.26
CA ALA A 80 7.12 17.95 -1.88
C ALA A 80 7.75 18.11 -0.49
N VAL A 81 7.41 17.25 0.46
CA VAL A 81 8.22 17.10 1.68
C VAL A 81 9.50 16.39 1.29
N THR A 82 10.65 16.93 1.69
CA THR A 82 11.97 16.40 1.34
C THR A 82 12.73 15.82 2.53
N ALA A 83 12.41 16.25 3.75
CA ALA A 83 13.00 15.69 4.98
C ALA A 83 12.03 15.74 6.16
N LEU A 84 12.15 14.74 7.05
CA LEU A 84 11.51 14.69 8.36
C LEU A 84 12.59 14.82 9.45
N HIS A 85 12.48 15.86 10.28
CA HIS A 85 13.41 16.10 11.39
C HIS A 85 12.87 15.52 12.69
N SER A 86 13.71 15.43 13.73
CA SER A 86 13.25 15.04 15.07
C SER A 86 12.22 16.04 15.62
N GLY A 87 11.14 15.51 16.21
CA GLY A 87 9.93 16.26 16.49
C GLY A 87 9.16 16.60 15.21
N PRO A 88 7.93 17.13 15.31
CA PRO A 88 7.04 17.35 14.15
C PRO A 88 7.47 18.54 13.26
N ARG A 89 8.67 18.47 12.66
CA ARG A 89 9.29 19.49 11.80
C ARG A 89 9.65 18.91 10.43
N LEU A 90 9.26 19.62 9.38
CA LEU A 90 9.37 19.21 7.99
C LEU A 90 10.21 20.21 7.19
N THR A 91 11.05 19.72 6.28
CA THR A 91 11.54 20.52 5.16
C THR A 91 10.68 20.24 3.93
N VAL A 92 10.22 21.30 3.27
CA VAL A 92 9.38 21.21 2.08
C VAL A 92 10.00 21.98 0.93
N SER A 93 9.91 21.42 -0.26
CA SER A 93 10.19 22.09 -1.52
C SER A 93 8.86 22.55 -2.12
N THR A 94 8.74 23.85 -2.31
CA THR A 94 7.60 24.51 -2.95
C THR A 94 8.04 25.13 -4.27
N PRO A 95 7.11 25.54 -5.15
CA PRO A 95 7.46 26.34 -6.34
C PRO A 95 8.22 27.62 -6.02
N GLY A 96 8.05 28.18 -4.82
CA GLY A 96 8.74 29.38 -4.33
C GLY A 96 10.06 29.11 -3.59
N GLY A 97 10.54 27.86 -3.58
CA GLY A 97 11.77 27.46 -2.90
C GLY A 97 11.55 26.58 -1.67
N THR A 98 12.64 26.35 -0.94
CA THR A 98 12.65 25.48 0.24
C THR A 98 12.17 26.22 1.47
N GLN A 99 11.29 25.59 2.26
CA GLN A 99 10.75 26.13 3.51
C GLN A 99 10.76 25.08 4.62
N GLU A 100 10.71 25.54 5.87
CA GLU A 100 10.52 24.68 7.03
C GLU A 100 9.12 24.86 7.61
N ILE A 101 8.50 23.76 8.03
CA ILE A 101 7.20 23.75 8.67
C ILE A 101 7.31 23.02 10.01
N VAL A 102 6.92 23.70 11.09
CA VAL A 102 6.74 23.10 12.41
C VAL A 102 5.25 22.89 12.67
N ALA A 103 4.86 21.65 12.94
CA ALA A 103 3.48 21.26 13.23
C ALA A 103 3.34 20.76 14.68
N ARG A 104 2.10 20.65 15.18
CA ARG A 104 1.86 20.00 16.48
C ARG A 104 2.01 18.47 16.40
N ARG A 105 1.52 17.87 15.30
CA ARG A 105 1.85 16.52 14.84
C ARG A 105 1.84 16.48 13.32
N VAL A 106 2.48 15.43 12.79
CA VAL A 106 2.55 15.11 11.36
C VAL A 106 1.91 13.75 11.12
N LEU A 107 1.07 13.65 10.09
CA LEU A 107 0.57 12.37 9.57
C LEU A 107 1.20 12.08 8.21
N VAL A 108 1.84 10.92 8.05
CA VAL A 108 2.47 10.48 6.80
C VAL A 108 1.55 9.49 6.08
N CYS A 109 1.15 9.84 4.86
CA CYS A 109 0.25 9.08 3.98
C CYS A 109 0.80 9.01 2.54
N THR A 110 2.10 8.82 2.39
CA THR A 110 2.82 8.82 1.09
C THR A 110 2.44 7.64 0.19
N GLY A 111 1.78 6.61 0.73
CA GLY A 111 1.26 5.50 -0.04
C GLY A 111 2.30 4.43 -0.36
N ALA A 112 2.13 3.77 -1.50
CA ALA A 112 2.97 2.68 -1.96
C ALA A 112 3.08 2.72 -3.49
N ARG A 113 4.09 2.04 -4.02
CA ARG A 113 4.37 1.90 -5.45
C ARG A 113 4.65 0.44 -5.80
N GLU A 114 4.44 0.06 -7.04
CA GLU A 114 4.97 -1.20 -7.57
C GLU A 114 6.50 -1.18 -7.54
N SER A 115 7.11 -2.34 -7.30
CA SER A 115 8.55 -2.48 -7.54
C SER A 115 8.84 -2.46 -9.03
N GLY A 116 9.81 -1.64 -9.39
CA GLY A 116 10.26 -1.48 -10.76
C GLY A 116 11.16 -2.63 -11.21
N TRP A 117 11.57 -2.57 -12.48
CA TRP A 117 12.45 -3.54 -13.12
C TRP A 117 13.73 -3.82 -12.33
N ALA A 118 14.47 -2.77 -11.95
CA ALA A 118 15.73 -2.90 -11.21
C ALA A 118 15.57 -3.55 -9.83
N GLU A 119 14.49 -3.25 -9.11
CA GLU A 119 14.21 -3.81 -7.79
C GLU A 119 13.81 -5.28 -7.86
N ARG A 120 13.28 -5.72 -9.01
CA ARG A 120 12.96 -7.13 -9.28
C ARG A 120 14.15 -7.93 -9.80
N GLN A 121 15.30 -7.29 -10.04
CA GLN A 121 16.52 -7.94 -10.53
C GLN A 121 16.30 -8.73 -11.83
N ILE A 122 15.41 -8.23 -12.70
CA ILE A 122 15.18 -8.82 -14.02
C ILE A 122 16.37 -8.41 -14.90
N ALA A 123 17.04 -9.39 -15.50
CA ALA A 123 18.20 -9.13 -16.36
C ALA A 123 17.80 -8.39 -17.66
N GLY A 124 18.75 -7.72 -18.31
CA GLY A 124 18.54 -7.11 -19.63
C GLY A 124 18.95 -5.64 -19.74
N SER A 125 18.86 -5.12 -20.96
CA SER A 125 19.08 -3.71 -21.27
C SER A 125 17.77 -3.10 -21.79
N GLY A 126 17.24 -2.08 -21.11
CA GLY A 126 16.13 -1.28 -21.65
C GLY A 126 15.00 -0.97 -20.68
N ALA A 127 15.14 0.11 -19.91
CA ALA A 127 14.05 0.71 -19.15
C ALA A 127 12.95 1.33 -20.04
N ALA A 128 13.27 1.70 -21.29
CA ALA A 128 12.26 2.02 -22.29
C ALA A 128 11.29 0.82 -22.41
N GLY A 129 10.00 0.97 -22.68
CA GLY A 129 9.09 -0.17 -22.88
C GLY A 129 8.67 -0.98 -21.64
N VAL A 130 9.29 -0.77 -20.48
CA VAL A 130 8.86 -1.38 -19.21
C VAL A 130 8.10 -0.35 -18.39
N LEU A 131 6.84 -0.63 -18.07
CA LEU A 131 5.98 0.25 -17.26
C LEU A 131 5.39 -0.51 -16.09
N THR A 132 5.23 0.15 -14.95
CA THR A 132 4.33 -0.34 -13.89
C THR A 132 2.87 -0.06 -14.25
N THR A 133 1.93 -0.75 -13.60
CA THR A 133 0.50 -0.45 -13.76
C THR A 133 0.17 1.02 -13.42
N ALA A 134 0.78 1.56 -12.35
CA ALA A 134 0.63 2.97 -12.01
C ALA A 134 1.13 3.91 -13.14
N GLU A 135 2.25 3.61 -13.79
CA GLU A 135 2.79 4.41 -14.88
C GLU A 135 1.97 4.30 -16.17
N LEU A 136 1.51 3.09 -16.52
CA LEU A 136 0.58 2.83 -17.62
C LEU A 136 -0.66 3.75 -17.50
N LYS A 137 -1.34 3.66 -16.35
CA LYS A 137 -2.54 4.44 -16.06
C LYS A 137 -2.29 5.94 -16.03
N ARG A 138 -1.17 6.36 -15.42
CA ARG A 138 -0.80 7.78 -15.37
C ARG A 138 -0.56 8.35 -16.77
N ARG A 139 0.15 7.62 -17.66
CA ARG A 139 0.40 8.07 -19.03
C ARG A 139 -0.89 8.20 -19.83
N LEU A 140 -1.75 7.17 -19.81
CA LEU A 140 -3.04 7.18 -20.49
C LEU A 140 -3.94 8.31 -20.00
N HIS A 141 -4.00 8.52 -18.68
CA HIS A 141 -4.80 9.60 -18.10
C HIS A 141 -4.39 11.00 -18.57
N HIS A 142 -3.11 11.22 -18.91
CA HIS A 142 -2.62 12.49 -19.44
C HIS A 142 -2.60 12.53 -20.98
N GLY A 143 -3.25 11.58 -21.66
CA GLY A 143 -3.26 11.48 -23.12
C GLY A 143 -1.90 11.13 -23.74
N GLY A 144 -0.97 10.59 -22.94
CA GLY A 144 0.37 10.24 -23.40
C GLY A 144 0.39 8.98 -24.26
N ARG A 145 1.32 8.94 -25.23
CA ARG A 145 1.59 7.74 -26.03
C ARG A 145 2.25 6.66 -25.17
N LEU A 146 1.83 5.41 -25.39
CA LEU A 146 2.44 4.25 -24.76
C LEU A 146 3.54 3.67 -25.66
N PRO A 147 4.57 3.03 -25.06
CA PRO A 147 5.72 2.53 -25.80
C PRO A 147 5.47 1.13 -26.42
N PHE A 148 4.26 0.59 -26.33
CA PHE A 148 3.89 -0.77 -26.74
C PHE A 148 2.42 -0.86 -27.18
N GLN A 149 2.11 -1.87 -27.98
CA GLN A 149 0.78 -2.32 -28.38
C GLN A 149 0.48 -3.75 -27.90
N SER A 150 1.50 -4.58 -27.74
CA SER A 150 1.38 -6.01 -27.41
C SER A 150 2.33 -6.42 -26.28
N PRO A 151 2.15 -5.88 -25.05
CA PRO A 151 3.07 -6.08 -23.95
C PRO A 151 2.88 -7.45 -23.26
N LEU A 152 3.91 -7.91 -22.56
CA LEU A 152 3.78 -8.97 -21.55
C LEU A 152 3.28 -8.36 -20.23
N LEU A 153 2.29 -8.95 -19.58
CA LEU A 153 1.84 -8.51 -18.26
C LEU A 153 2.32 -9.47 -17.15
N LEU A 154 3.03 -8.95 -16.15
CA LEU A 154 3.59 -9.74 -15.04
C LEU A 154 2.83 -9.52 -13.74
N GLY A 155 1.99 -10.49 -13.36
CA GLY A 155 1.25 -10.59 -12.11
C GLY A 155 -0.26 -10.78 -12.33
N THR A 156 -0.95 -11.30 -11.32
CA THR A 156 -2.39 -11.64 -11.41
C THR A 156 -3.25 -11.13 -10.25
N GLU A 157 -2.76 -10.18 -9.46
CA GLU A 157 -3.55 -9.54 -8.42
C GLU A 157 -4.64 -8.60 -8.98
N ALA A 158 -5.52 -8.08 -8.13
CA ALA A 158 -6.65 -7.24 -8.59
C ALA A 158 -6.20 -6.00 -9.40
N VAL A 159 -5.03 -5.45 -9.09
CA VAL A 159 -4.43 -4.33 -9.84
C VAL A 159 -3.98 -4.79 -11.23
N ALA A 160 -3.43 -5.99 -11.37
CA ALA A 160 -3.11 -6.60 -12.66
C ALA A 160 -4.32 -6.69 -13.57
N LEU A 161 -5.44 -7.18 -13.01
CA LEU A 161 -6.70 -7.27 -13.74
C LEU A 161 -7.22 -5.89 -14.17
N SER A 162 -7.05 -4.89 -13.30
CA SER A 162 -7.38 -3.51 -13.67
C SER A 162 -6.49 -2.95 -14.77
N ALA A 163 -5.23 -3.39 -14.86
CA ALA A 163 -4.33 -3.04 -15.95
C ALA A 163 -4.76 -3.70 -17.28
N LEU A 164 -5.22 -4.96 -17.24
CA LEU A 164 -5.81 -5.62 -18.42
C LEU A 164 -7.01 -4.84 -18.97
N LEU A 165 -7.96 -4.47 -18.11
CA LEU A 165 -9.12 -3.65 -18.53
C LEU A 165 -8.66 -2.30 -19.09
N THR A 166 -7.67 -1.68 -18.47
CA THR A 166 -7.07 -0.42 -18.98
C THR A 166 -6.43 -0.62 -20.36
N CYS A 167 -5.78 -1.76 -20.61
CA CYS A 167 -5.22 -2.09 -21.91
C CYS A 167 -6.33 -2.24 -22.96
N GLN A 168 -7.42 -2.92 -22.62
CA GLN A 168 -8.56 -3.08 -23.53
C GLN A 168 -9.17 -1.73 -23.94
N ASP A 169 -9.41 -0.84 -22.96
CA ASP A 169 -9.95 0.50 -23.21
C ASP A 169 -9.00 1.34 -24.10
N ALA A 170 -7.70 1.05 -24.04
CA ALA A 170 -6.66 1.73 -24.83
C ALA A 170 -6.31 1.02 -26.15
N GLY A 171 -6.98 -0.09 -26.52
CA GLY A 171 -6.68 -0.87 -27.73
C GLY A 171 -5.34 -1.60 -27.70
N ILE A 172 -4.86 -1.95 -26.51
CA ILE A 172 -3.61 -2.69 -26.27
C ILE A 172 -3.95 -4.15 -25.99
N HIS A 173 -3.20 -5.06 -26.60
CA HIS A 173 -3.47 -6.50 -26.57
C HIS A 173 -2.30 -7.27 -25.98
N PRO A 174 -2.27 -7.48 -24.64
CA PRO A 174 -1.18 -8.21 -24.01
C PRO A 174 -1.00 -9.61 -24.61
N VAL A 175 0.24 -9.98 -24.92
CA VAL A 175 0.57 -11.27 -25.55
C VAL A 175 0.40 -12.46 -24.60
N ALA A 176 0.63 -12.22 -23.30
CA ALA A 176 0.42 -13.18 -22.23
C ALA A 176 0.34 -12.46 -20.87
N VAL A 177 -0.26 -13.16 -19.90
CA VAL A 177 -0.18 -12.84 -18.48
C VAL A 177 0.69 -13.89 -17.81
N VAL A 178 1.70 -13.46 -17.07
CA VAL A 178 2.66 -14.31 -16.37
C VAL A 178 2.47 -14.19 -14.87
N GLU A 179 2.44 -15.32 -14.17
CA GLU A 179 2.33 -15.41 -12.72
C GLU A 179 3.37 -16.39 -12.16
N PRO A 180 4.29 -15.91 -11.30
CA PRO A 180 5.25 -16.77 -10.61
C PRO A 180 4.59 -17.84 -9.73
N SER A 181 3.41 -17.55 -9.20
CA SER A 181 2.68 -18.47 -8.31
C SER A 181 1.98 -19.59 -9.08
N SER A 182 1.70 -20.70 -8.37
CA SER A 182 0.91 -21.82 -8.90
C SER A 182 -0.59 -21.52 -9.08
N ARG A 183 -1.05 -20.34 -8.64
CA ARG A 183 -2.45 -19.92 -8.67
C ARG A 183 -2.54 -18.41 -8.90
N VAL A 184 -3.65 -17.99 -9.50
CA VAL A 184 -4.01 -16.57 -9.63
C VAL A 184 -4.21 -15.93 -8.25
N ILE A 185 -3.59 -14.77 -8.02
CA ILE A 185 -3.66 -14.03 -6.75
C ILE A 185 -5.04 -13.38 -6.58
N ALA A 186 -5.60 -12.81 -7.65
CA ALA A 186 -6.93 -12.20 -7.63
C ALA A 186 -8.01 -13.17 -7.14
N ARG A 187 -9.04 -12.61 -6.51
CA ARG A 187 -10.15 -13.39 -5.97
C ARG A 187 -10.98 -13.96 -7.13
N TRP A 188 -11.49 -15.18 -6.96
CA TRP A 188 -12.52 -15.70 -7.84
C TRP A 188 -13.80 -14.84 -7.70
N PRO A 189 -14.51 -14.52 -8.80
CA PRO A 189 -14.27 -14.97 -10.19
C PRO A 189 -13.33 -14.08 -11.01
N ALA A 190 -12.85 -12.96 -10.47
CA ALA A 190 -12.05 -11.98 -11.23
C ALA A 190 -10.80 -12.58 -11.89
N GLY A 191 -10.18 -13.60 -11.27
CA GLY A 191 -9.04 -14.31 -11.84
C GLY A 191 -9.30 -15.04 -13.18
N LEU A 192 -10.55 -15.15 -13.63
CA LEU A 192 -10.90 -15.69 -14.95
C LEU A 192 -10.73 -14.68 -16.07
N LEU A 193 -10.58 -13.38 -15.75
CA LEU A 193 -10.53 -12.30 -16.73
C LEU A 193 -9.53 -12.55 -17.88
N PRO A 194 -8.25 -12.92 -17.64
CA PRO A 194 -7.32 -13.17 -18.75
C PRO A 194 -7.85 -14.18 -19.77
N ARG A 195 -8.46 -15.27 -19.29
CA ARG A 195 -9.04 -16.33 -20.15
C ARG A 195 -10.26 -15.85 -20.93
N ILE A 196 -11.12 -15.05 -20.30
CA ILE A 196 -12.30 -14.47 -20.94
C ILE A 196 -11.88 -13.53 -22.09
N LEU A 197 -10.75 -12.84 -21.92
CA LEU A 197 -10.19 -11.95 -22.94
C LEU A 197 -9.35 -12.69 -24.01
N GLY A 198 -9.27 -14.03 -23.94
CA GLY A 198 -8.46 -14.83 -24.87
C GLY A 198 -6.95 -14.67 -24.69
N ILE A 199 -6.48 -14.13 -23.55
CA ILE A 199 -5.06 -13.90 -23.29
C ILE A 199 -4.46 -15.13 -22.59
N PRO A 200 -3.37 -15.72 -23.10
CA PRO A 200 -2.67 -16.83 -22.46
C PRO A 200 -2.24 -16.49 -21.03
N LEU A 201 -2.53 -17.38 -20.08
CA LEU A 201 -2.12 -17.25 -18.67
C LEU A 201 -1.08 -18.32 -18.33
N LEU A 202 0.15 -17.89 -18.05
CA LEU A 202 1.30 -18.73 -17.72
C LEU A 202 1.53 -18.70 -16.20
N LEU A 203 1.16 -19.78 -15.51
CA LEU A 203 1.40 -19.95 -14.07
C LEU A 203 2.75 -20.63 -13.82
N ASN A 204 3.29 -20.52 -12.60
CA ASN A 204 4.63 -21.02 -12.25
C ASN A 204 5.69 -20.57 -13.26
N THR A 205 5.55 -19.33 -13.73
CA THR A 205 6.42 -18.78 -14.78
C THR A 205 6.95 -17.44 -14.30
N ASP A 206 8.27 -17.26 -14.36
CA ASP A 206 8.95 -16.03 -13.96
C ASP A 206 9.51 -15.29 -15.18
N LEU A 207 9.44 -13.96 -15.17
CA LEU A 207 10.18 -13.12 -16.11
C LEU A 207 11.59 -12.89 -15.54
N VAL A 208 12.60 -13.47 -16.17
CA VAL A 208 13.99 -13.42 -15.69
C VAL A 208 14.87 -12.49 -16.51
N GLY A 209 14.50 -12.21 -17.75
CA GLY A 209 15.27 -11.35 -18.64
C GLY A 209 14.41 -10.62 -19.67
N ILE A 210 14.91 -9.47 -20.12
CA ILE A 210 14.37 -8.69 -21.24
C ILE A 210 15.52 -8.45 -22.21
N GLU A 211 15.44 -9.03 -23.40
CA GLU A 211 16.46 -8.91 -24.44
C GLU A 211 15.94 -8.04 -25.59
N GLY A 212 16.79 -7.16 -26.11
CA GLY A 212 16.49 -6.27 -27.24
C GLY A 212 16.33 -4.78 -26.86
N GLU A 213 16.87 -3.90 -27.71
CA GLU A 213 17.00 -2.46 -27.40
C GLU A 213 15.90 -1.58 -27.99
N THR A 214 15.35 -1.91 -29.17
CA THR A 214 14.34 -1.09 -29.87
C THR A 214 13.25 -1.92 -30.53
N GLY A 215 11.98 -1.51 -30.36
CA GLY A 215 10.83 -2.18 -30.96
C GLY A 215 10.49 -3.52 -30.30
N LEU A 216 10.53 -4.59 -31.10
CA LEU A 216 10.20 -5.95 -30.67
C LEU A 216 11.30 -6.49 -29.75
N ARG A 217 10.90 -7.06 -28.60
CA ARG A 217 11.78 -7.57 -27.57
C ARG A 217 11.50 -9.02 -27.28
N GLU A 218 12.49 -9.71 -26.75
CA GLU A 218 12.36 -11.08 -26.29
C GLU A 218 12.31 -11.13 -24.77
N MET A 219 11.18 -11.61 -24.25
CA MET A 219 10.99 -11.87 -22.84
C MET A 219 11.56 -13.25 -22.53
N VAL A 220 12.55 -13.32 -21.66
CA VAL A 220 13.10 -14.59 -21.18
C VAL A 220 12.27 -15.05 -20.00
N LEU A 221 11.48 -16.09 -20.22
CA LEU A 221 10.56 -16.66 -19.24
C LEU A 221 11.11 -17.99 -18.72
N ARG A 222 11.24 -18.11 -17.40
CA ARG A 222 11.56 -19.38 -16.74
C ARG A 222 10.27 -20.11 -16.40
N GLY A 223 10.07 -21.27 -17.01
CA GLY A 223 8.88 -22.11 -16.81
C GLY A 223 8.93 -22.98 -15.56
N PRO A 224 7.87 -23.78 -15.30
CA PRO A 224 7.78 -24.68 -14.14
C PRO A 224 8.81 -25.82 -14.16
N ASP A 225 9.32 -26.16 -15.34
CA ASP A 225 10.40 -27.13 -15.57
C ASP A 225 11.80 -26.52 -15.33
N GLY A 226 11.87 -25.24 -14.98
CA GLY A 226 13.11 -24.48 -14.86
C GLY A 226 13.72 -24.08 -16.21
N ALA A 227 13.12 -24.47 -17.33
CA ALA A 227 13.63 -24.14 -18.66
C ALA A 227 13.32 -22.69 -19.02
N GLU A 228 14.29 -22.02 -19.65
CA GLU A 228 14.13 -20.66 -20.15
C GLU A 228 13.64 -20.64 -21.59
N ARG A 229 12.53 -19.94 -21.84
CA ARG A 229 11.85 -19.85 -23.13
C ARG A 229 11.74 -18.38 -23.52
N ARG A 230 11.90 -18.07 -24.81
CA ARG A 230 11.76 -16.72 -25.33
C ARG A 230 10.33 -16.49 -25.79
N LEU A 231 9.78 -15.34 -25.46
CA LEU A 231 8.45 -14.89 -25.90
C LEU A 231 8.55 -13.47 -26.44
N GLN A 232 8.07 -13.25 -27.66
CA GLN A 232 8.11 -11.94 -28.29
C GLN A 232 7.03 -11.02 -27.70
N ALA A 233 7.45 -9.82 -27.28
CA ALA A 233 6.57 -8.74 -26.82
C ALA A 233 7.24 -7.39 -27.13
N ASP A 234 6.47 -6.32 -27.30
CA ASP A 234 7.01 -4.97 -27.53
C ASP A 234 7.14 -4.14 -26.24
N GLY A 235 6.78 -4.72 -25.09
CA GLY A 235 6.91 -4.09 -23.78
C GLY A 235 6.54 -5.00 -22.63
N VAL A 236 6.68 -4.49 -21.41
CA VAL A 236 6.32 -5.20 -20.17
C VAL A 236 5.51 -4.29 -19.27
N ILE A 237 4.40 -4.82 -18.76
CA ILE A 237 3.63 -4.22 -17.67
C ILE A 237 3.95 -4.97 -16.38
N LEU A 238 4.69 -4.32 -15.48
CA LEU A 238 5.01 -4.84 -14.16
C LEU A 238 3.90 -4.50 -13.18
N THR A 239 3.32 -5.51 -12.56
CA THR A 239 2.35 -5.35 -11.48
C THR A 239 2.77 -6.21 -10.29
N GLY A 240 2.29 -5.87 -9.09
CA GLY A 240 2.61 -6.64 -7.89
C GLY A 240 3.85 -6.15 -7.15
N ARG A 241 4.28 -6.94 -6.15
CA ARG A 241 5.49 -6.71 -5.35
C ARG A 241 5.60 -5.24 -4.88
N TYR A 242 4.53 -4.76 -4.25
CA TYR A 242 4.40 -3.37 -3.86
C TYR A 242 5.29 -3.04 -2.66
N LEU A 243 5.86 -1.85 -2.69
CA LEU A 243 6.75 -1.31 -1.67
C LEU A 243 6.15 -0.01 -1.11
N PRO A 244 6.19 0.21 0.21
CA PRO A 244 5.82 1.50 0.78
C PRO A 244 6.66 2.64 0.20
N GLU A 245 6.07 3.82 -0.02
CA GLU A 245 6.83 5.04 -0.30
C GLU A 245 7.40 5.61 1.02
N ALA A 246 8.32 4.86 1.62
CA ALA A 246 8.95 5.16 2.91
C ALA A 246 10.27 5.94 2.80
N GLY A 247 10.62 6.45 1.61
CA GLY A 247 11.89 7.17 1.39
C GLY A 247 12.11 8.34 2.35
N LEU A 248 11.02 9.07 2.69
CA LEU A 248 11.05 10.18 3.65
C LEU A 248 11.25 9.76 5.11
N LEU A 249 11.01 8.49 5.43
CA LEU A 249 11.06 8.00 6.81
C LEU A 249 12.48 7.56 7.22
N ARG A 250 13.41 7.47 6.27
CA ARG A 250 14.82 7.14 6.56
C ARG A 250 15.43 8.26 7.41
N GLY A 251 15.88 7.92 8.62
CA GLY A 251 16.42 8.88 9.58
C GLY A 251 16.05 8.51 11.01
N HIS A 252 15.35 9.41 11.70
CA HIS A 252 15.04 9.26 13.13
C HIS A 252 13.83 8.36 13.44
N LEU A 253 13.07 7.92 12.43
CA LEU A 253 11.93 7.03 12.61
C LEU A 253 12.34 5.56 12.47
N ALA A 254 11.84 4.72 13.37
CA ALA A 254 12.04 3.27 13.30
C ALA A 254 11.26 2.71 12.10
N LEU A 255 11.95 1.91 11.28
CA LEU A 255 11.37 1.18 10.16
C LEU A 255 11.28 -0.29 10.50
N ASP A 256 10.20 -0.93 10.08
CA ASP A 256 10.07 -2.37 10.15
C ASP A 256 10.60 -3.00 8.84
N PRO A 257 11.66 -3.82 8.88
CA PRO A 257 12.26 -4.40 7.68
C PRO A 257 11.32 -5.33 6.92
N ARG A 258 10.30 -5.91 7.58
CA ARG A 258 9.36 -6.85 6.96
C ARG A 258 8.28 -6.13 6.15
N THR A 259 7.77 -5.00 6.64
CA THR A 259 6.84 -4.16 5.86
C THR A 259 7.56 -3.24 4.88
N GLY A 260 8.78 -2.81 5.21
CA GLY A 260 9.48 -1.71 4.53
C GLY A 260 8.91 -0.32 4.86
N GLY A 261 7.98 -0.25 5.82
CA GLY A 261 7.33 0.98 6.29
C GLY A 261 7.74 1.34 7.72
N PRO A 262 7.09 2.35 8.33
CA PRO A 262 7.38 2.72 9.72
C PRO A 262 6.87 1.66 10.71
N GLU A 263 7.60 1.46 11.81
CA GLU A 263 7.07 0.79 13.00
C GLU A 263 6.00 1.69 13.62
N VAL A 264 4.77 1.18 13.72
CA VAL A 264 3.67 1.92 14.35
C VAL A 264 3.01 1.13 15.48
N ASP A 265 2.44 1.87 16.43
CA ASP A 265 1.51 1.32 17.40
C ASP A 265 0.06 1.28 16.89
N GLN A 266 -0.88 0.77 17.70
CA GLN A 266 -2.30 0.67 17.33
C GLN A 266 -2.98 2.02 17.09
N PHE A 267 -2.37 3.13 17.43
CA PHE A 267 -2.85 4.48 17.16
C PHE A 267 -2.27 5.05 15.85
N GLY A 268 -1.45 4.27 15.15
CA GLY A 268 -0.71 4.72 13.97
C GLY A 268 0.47 5.63 14.33
N ARG A 269 0.87 5.70 15.61
CA ARG A 269 1.96 6.55 16.09
C ARG A 269 3.31 5.87 15.82
N CYS A 270 4.24 6.62 15.22
CA CYS A 270 5.58 6.14 14.90
C CYS A 270 6.48 6.11 16.15
N SER A 271 7.79 5.80 16.00
CA SER A 271 8.77 5.83 17.09
C SER A 271 8.91 7.21 17.74
N ASP A 272 8.87 8.28 16.95
CA ASP A 272 8.71 9.65 17.44
C ASP A 272 7.21 9.95 17.61
N PRO A 273 6.72 10.26 18.83
CA PRO A 273 5.32 10.58 19.10
C PRO A 273 4.76 11.83 18.37
N GLY A 274 5.64 12.64 17.77
CA GLY A 274 5.28 13.74 16.88
C GLY A 274 4.74 13.28 15.52
N TYR A 275 5.03 12.04 15.12
CA TYR A 275 4.69 11.47 13.82
C TYR A 275 3.71 10.31 13.91
N PHE A 276 2.80 10.29 12.95
CA PHE A 276 1.82 9.22 12.73
C PHE A 276 1.90 8.77 11.27
N ALA A 277 1.46 7.56 10.96
CA ALA A 277 1.40 7.05 9.61
C ALA A 277 0.08 6.30 9.35
N ALA A 278 -0.39 6.34 8.10
CA ALA A 278 -1.63 5.67 7.68
C ALA A 278 -1.65 5.36 6.18
N GLY A 279 -2.58 4.50 5.77
CA GLY A 279 -2.82 4.13 4.39
C GLY A 279 -1.82 3.10 3.88
N ASN A 280 -1.63 3.08 2.56
CA ASN A 280 -0.77 2.10 1.91
C ASN A 280 0.73 2.22 2.26
N LEU A 281 1.13 3.29 2.97
CA LEU A 281 2.46 3.40 3.57
C LEU A 281 2.70 2.32 4.63
N LEU A 282 1.67 1.95 5.40
CA LEU A 282 1.78 0.93 6.43
C LEU A 282 1.73 -0.48 5.83
N ARG A 283 0.84 -0.65 4.85
CA ARG A 283 0.53 -1.93 4.23
C ARG A 283 0.15 -1.70 2.77
N PRO A 284 1.05 -1.96 1.81
CA PRO A 284 0.74 -1.77 0.41
C PRO A 284 -0.47 -2.59 -0.04
N VAL A 285 -1.14 -2.12 -1.10
CA VAL A 285 -2.26 -2.81 -1.79
C VAL A 285 -3.59 -2.84 -1.05
N GLU A 286 -3.82 -1.95 -0.07
CA GLU A 286 -5.16 -1.79 0.47
C GLU A 286 -6.05 -0.95 -0.44
N THR A 287 -7.34 -1.29 -0.44
CA THR A 287 -8.37 -0.58 -1.23
C THR A 287 -8.46 0.87 -0.78
N ALA A 288 -8.81 1.79 -1.69
CA ALA A 288 -8.98 3.21 -1.38
C ALA A 288 -9.92 3.45 -0.17
N SER A 289 -11.01 2.70 -0.07
CA SER A 289 -11.94 2.79 1.07
C SER A 289 -11.36 2.32 2.40
N TRP A 290 -10.42 1.39 2.37
CA TRP A 290 -9.68 1.01 3.57
C TRP A 290 -8.72 2.12 3.99
N CYS A 291 -7.96 2.68 3.05
CA CYS A 291 -7.08 3.81 3.30
C CYS A 291 -7.85 5.03 3.82
N TRP A 292 -9.01 5.35 3.23
CA TRP A 292 -9.90 6.41 3.70
C TRP A 292 -10.31 6.21 5.16
N ARG A 293 -10.79 5.00 5.49
CA ARG A 293 -11.22 4.69 6.87
C ARG A 293 -10.06 4.74 7.86
N GLU A 294 -8.90 4.20 7.49
CA GLU A 294 -7.71 4.26 8.33
C GLU A 294 -7.23 5.70 8.54
N GLY A 295 -7.26 6.55 7.50
CA GLY A 295 -6.95 7.98 7.62
C GLY A 295 -7.83 8.70 8.63
N ARG A 296 -9.15 8.44 8.62
CA ARG A 296 -10.08 8.98 9.63
C ARG A 296 -9.76 8.49 11.04
N ARG A 297 -9.47 7.21 11.21
CA ARG A 297 -9.13 6.67 12.54
C ARG A 297 -7.80 7.23 13.05
N ALA A 298 -6.79 7.36 12.18
CA ALA A 298 -5.53 8.02 12.51
C ALA A 298 -5.74 9.50 12.90
N ALA A 299 -6.63 10.22 12.22
CA ALA A 299 -6.98 11.59 12.59
C ALA A 299 -7.60 11.69 14.01
N ARG A 300 -8.48 10.76 14.39
CA ARG A 300 -9.03 10.70 15.75
C ARG A 300 -7.97 10.41 16.80
N ALA A 301 -7.07 9.46 16.50
CA ALA A 301 -5.94 9.14 17.37
C ALA A 301 -5.00 10.34 17.55
N ILE A 302 -4.71 11.07 16.47
CA ILE A 302 -3.96 12.32 16.52
C ILE A 302 -4.69 13.37 17.36
N ALA A 303 -6.00 13.55 17.18
CA ALA A 303 -6.78 14.48 17.99
C ALA A 303 -6.75 14.12 19.48
N ALA A 304 -6.81 12.83 19.83
CA ALA A 304 -6.60 12.35 21.19
C ALA A 304 -5.18 12.66 21.71
N SER A 305 -4.15 12.47 20.88
CA SER A 305 -2.76 12.81 21.21
C SER A 305 -2.59 14.30 21.52
N LEU A 306 -3.25 15.17 20.76
CA LEU A 306 -3.21 16.62 20.97
C LEU A 306 -3.86 17.06 22.28
N ARG A 307 -4.76 16.25 22.84
CA ARG A 307 -5.39 16.44 24.15
C ARG A 307 -4.67 15.72 25.29
N GLY A 308 -3.55 15.04 25.02
CA GLY A 308 -2.85 14.22 26.01
C GLY A 308 -3.61 12.95 26.41
N ALA A 309 -4.58 12.50 25.61
CA ALA A 309 -5.44 11.35 25.93
C ALA A 309 -4.91 10.00 25.41
N LEU A 310 -3.78 9.98 24.70
CA LEU A 310 -3.12 8.71 24.32
C LEU A 310 -2.18 8.24 25.42
N PRO A 311 -2.09 6.93 25.67
CA PRO A 311 -1.09 6.38 26.59
C PRO A 311 0.33 6.68 26.09
N PRO A 312 1.32 6.78 27.00
CA PRO A 312 2.73 6.91 26.63
C PRO A 312 3.14 5.80 25.68
N ARG A 313 3.99 6.07 24.67
CA ARG A 313 4.44 5.03 23.73
C ARG A 313 5.34 3.99 24.39
N ALA A 314 6.05 4.39 25.45
CA ALA A 314 6.99 3.54 26.15
C ALA A 314 6.26 2.36 26.81
N GLY A 315 6.80 1.15 26.61
CA GLY A 315 6.19 -0.09 27.09
C GLY A 315 5.23 -0.74 26.08
N GLY A 316 4.62 -1.85 26.50
CA GLY A 316 3.69 -2.63 25.71
C GLY A 316 4.31 -3.83 25.00
N LEU A 317 3.53 -4.42 24.09
CA LEU A 317 3.87 -5.64 23.38
C LEU A 317 4.51 -5.33 22.03
N LEU A 318 5.67 -5.91 21.76
CA LEU A 318 6.25 -5.99 20.42
C LEU A 318 5.74 -7.27 19.74
N LEU A 319 5.22 -7.14 18.53
CA LEU A 319 4.72 -8.25 17.73
C LEU A 319 5.79 -8.65 16.72
N GLU A 320 6.34 -9.86 16.90
CA GLU A 320 7.34 -10.43 16.02
C GLU A 320 6.73 -11.52 15.15
N VAL A 321 7.25 -11.64 13.93
CA VAL A 321 6.81 -12.66 12.99
C VAL A 321 7.87 -13.74 12.90
N GLU A 322 7.47 -14.98 13.16
CA GLU A 322 8.30 -16.17 13.07
C GLU A 322 8.10 -16.89 11.74
N GLY A 323 9.20 -17.43 11.21
CA GLY A 323 9.21 -18.17 9.96
C GLY A 323 8.97 -17.32 8.70
N PRO A 324 8.94 -17.99 7.53
CA PRO A 324 8.84 -17.32 6.23
C PRO A 324 7.40 -17.12 5.73
N THR A 325 6.42 -17.77 6.35
CA THR A 325 5.04 -17.85 5.83
C THR A 325 4.27 -16.55 6.05
N LEU A 326 4.45 -15.93 7.22
CA LEU A 326 3.95 -14.59 7.48
C LEU A 326 4.96 -13.56 6.95
N LYS A 327 4.47 -12.66 6.12
CA LYS A 327 5.24 -11.56 5.55
C LYS A 327 5.49 -10.50 6.64
N TYR A 328 4.43 -10.03 7.28
CA TYR A 328 4.47 -9.00 8.33
C TYR A 328 3.20 -9.00 9.19
N VAL A 329 3.24 -8.24 10.29
CA VAL A 329 2.11 -7.85 11.15
C VAL A 329 2.12 -6.33 11.35
N VAL A 330 0.95 -5.70 11.32
CA VAL A 330 0.77 -4.25 11.58
C VAL A 330 -0.48 -4.01 12.42
N PRO A 331 -0.45 -3.19 13.48
CA PRO A 331 0.74 -2.52 14.04
C PRO A 331 1.76 -3.54 14.56
N GLN A 332 3.03 -3.12 14.63
CA GLN A 332 4.12 -3.92 15.20
C GLN A 332 4.16 -3.79 16.72
N ARG A 333 3.54 -2.74 17.27
CA ARG A 333 3.51 -2.48 18.71
C ARG A 333 2.08 -2.33 19.21
N LEU A 334 1.81 -2.87 20.39
CA LEU A 334 0.56 -2.64 21.13
C LEU A 334 0.88 -2.01 22.48
N VAL A 335 0.47 -0.77 22.67
CA VAL A 335 0.65 -0.06 23.94
C VAL A 335 -0.53 -0.35 24.88
N THR A 336 -0.27 -0.55 26.17
CA THR A 336 -1.28 -0.95 27.14
C THR A 336 -2.06 0.23 27.74
N ARG A 337 -3.33 -0.04 28.09
CA ARG A 337 -4.35 0.80 28.79
C ARG A 337 -4.32 2.32 28.53
N GLY A 338 -5.31 2.79 27.76
CA GLY A 338 -5.76 4.18 27.70
C GLY A 338 -7.05 4.30 26.90
N CYS A 339 -8.06 4.97 27.43
CA CYS A 339 -9.41 5.04 26.86
C CYS A 339 -9.41 5.71 25.48
N GLY A 340 -9.75 4.96 24.43
CA GLY A 340 -10.03 5.51 23.10
C GLY A 340 -10.09 4.43 22.02
N GLU A 341 -10.96 4.61 21.03
CA GLU A 341 -10.93 3.84 19.78
C GLU A 341 -9.57 4.06 19.09
N GLY A 342 -8.73 3.02 19.01
CA GLY A 342 -7.44 3.07 18.34
C GLY A 342 -7.56 3.35 16.84
N ALA A 343 -6.44 3.69 16.19
CA ALA A 343 -6.39 3.79 14.72
C ALA A 343 -6.62 2.40 14.07
N ALA A 344 -6.13 1.36 14.74
CA ALA A 344 -6.35 -0.04 14.46
C ALA A 344 -7.06 -0.71 15.65
N ASP A 345 -8.15 -1.40 15.35
CA ASP A 345 -8.89 -2.33 16.20
C ASP A 345 -8.48 -3.80 15.98
N MET A 346 -7.79 -4.04 14.86
CA MET A 346 -7.38 -5.36 14.38
C MET A 346 -5.90 -5.33 14.02
N LEU A 347 -5.16 -6.36 14.40
CA LEU A 347 -3.88 -6.69 13.76
C LEU A 347 -4.15 -7.10 12.31
N GLN A 348 -3.33 -6.59 11.41
CA GLN A 348 -3.38 -6.91 10.00
C GLN A 348 -2.12 -7.67 9.61
N LEU A 349 -2.32 -8.85 9.05
CA LEU A 349 -1.25 -9.74 8.61
C LEU A 349 -1.32 -9.98 7.11
N ARG A 350 -0.17 -10.29 6.52
CA ARG A 350 -0.04 -10.73 5.14
C ARG A 350 0.81 -11.99 5.09
N VAL A 351 0.46 -12.93 4.22
CA VAL A 351 1.24 -14.16 3.98
C VAL A 351 2.08 -14.00 2.72
N THR A 352 3.20 -14.72 2.64
CA THR A 352 4.11 -14.69 1.48
C THR A 352 3.65 -15.61 0.34
N ARG A 353 2.87 -16.65 0.67
CA ARG A 353 2.35 -17.66 -0.26
C ARG A 353 0.95 -18.14 0.12
N PRO A 354 0.22 -18.83 -0.77
CA PRO A 354 -1.03 -19.49 -0.41
C PRO A 354 -0.82 -20.44 0.76
N VAL A 355 -1.67 -20.34 1.79
CA VAL A 355 -1.56 -21.14 3.01
C VAL A 355 -2.93 -21.52 3.55
N MET A 356 -3.01 -22.73 4.08
CA MET A 356 -4.09 -23.25 4.90
C MET A 356 -3.47 -23.82 6.17
N GLY A 357 -4.05 -23.52 7.33
CA GLY A 357 -3.51 -23.98 8.60
C GLY A 357 -3.99 -23.14 9.76
N ARG A 358 -3.15 -23.00 10.79
CA ARG A 358 -3.47 -22.31 12.04
C ARG A 358 -2.51 -21.15 12.29
N LEU A 359 -3.03 -19.94 12.41
CA LEU A 359 -2.29 -18.80 12.93
C LEU A 359 -2.21 -18.94 14.45
N VAL A 360 -1.00 -18.89 15.01
CA VAL A 360 -0.74 -19.04 16.44
C VAL A 360 -0.01 -17.80 16.94
N VAL A 361 -0.47 -17.26 18.07
CA VAL A 361 0.17 -16.18 18.79
C VAL A 361 0.71 -16.74 20.10
N THR A 362 2.02 -16.63 20.32
CA THR A 362 2.69 -17.16 21.50
C THR A 362 3.40 -16.08 22.29
N ARG A 363 3.65 -16.35 23.57
CA ARG A 363 4.51 -15.54 24.45
C ARG A 363 5.38 -16.48 25.27
N GLY A 364 6.70 -16.37 25.14
CA GLY A 364 7.62 -17.27 25.86
C GLY A 364 7.37 -18.76 25.61
N GLY A 365 6.83 -19.11 24.43
CA GLY A 365 6.46 -20.49 24.07
C GLY A 365 5.02 -20.90 24.44
N GLU A 366 4.32 -20.14 25.29
CA GLU A 366 2.92 -20.40 25.63
C GLU A 366 1.98 -19.89 24.53
N GLU A 367 1.01 -20.71 24.12
CA GLU A 367 -0.02 -20.34 23.14
C GLU A 367 -1.10 -19.48 23.80
N LEU A 368 -1.19 -18.21 23.38
CA LEU A 368 -2.19 -17.26 23.89
C LEU A 368 -3.45 -17.24 23.04
N TRP A 369 -3.29 -17.44 21.73
CA TRP A 369 -4.39 -17.45 20.79
C TRP A 369 -4.03 -18.32 19.59
N SER A 370 -5.02 -19.05 19.07
CA SER A 370 -4.91 -19.67 17.77
C SER A 370 -6.22 -19.64 17.00
N GLY A 371 -6.11 -19.68 15.66
CA GLY A 371 -7.27 -19.71 14.79
C GLY A 371 -6.93 -20.22 13.41
N ARG A 372 -7.89 -20.93 12.79
CA ARG A 372 -7.73 -21.42 11.42
C ARG A 372 -7.68 -20.27 10.43
N ILE A 373 -6.75 -20.36 9.48
CA ILE A 373 -6.59 -19.40 8.40
C ILE A 373 -6.56 -20.11 7.05
N ARG A 374 -7.15 -19.47 6.05
CA ARG A 374 -6.98 -19.82 4.64
C ARG A 374 -6.77 -18.52 3.87
N SER A 375 -5.56 -18.27 3.43
CA SER A 375 -5.18 -17.00 2.82
C SER A 375 -4.21 -17.19 1.65
N GLY A 376 -3.94 -16.09 0.96
CA GLY A 376 -2.93 -16.03 -0.08
C GLY A 376 -2.22 -14.69 -0.09
N PRO A 377 -1.21 -14.53 -0.96
CA PRO A 377 -0.46 -13.29 -1.11
C PRO A 377 -1.42 -12.13 -1.36
N GLU A 378 -1.04 -10.95 -0.88
CA GLU A 378 -1.82 -9.71 -1.01
C GLU A 378 -3.25 -9.73 -0.40
N ARG A 379 -3.67 -10.84 0.24
CA ARG A 379 -4.91 -10.89 1.00
C ARG A 379 -4.69 -10.44 2.44
N ARG A 380 -5.53 -9.52 2.89
CA ARG A 380 -5.55 -9.05 4.27
C ARG A 380 -6.12 -10.12 5.19
N LEU A 381 -5.32 -10.55 6.15
CA LEU A 381 -5.77 -11.27 7.34
C LEU A 381 -5.95 -10.28 8.48
N THR A 382 -6.97 -10.49 9.32
CA THR A 382 -7.25 -9.64 10.47
C THR A 382 -7.45 -10.47 11.72
N LEU A 383 -6.84 -10.04 12.82
CA LEU A 383 -7.00 -10.61 14.15
C LEU A 383 -7.42 -9.51 15.14
N PRO A 384 -8.54 -9.63 15.87
CA PRO A 384 -8.94 -8.63 16.86
C PRO A 384 -7.87 -8.42 17.94
N ILE A 385 -7.53 -7.16 18.21
CA ILE A 385 -6.55 -6.83 19.26
C ILE A 385 -7.11 -7.14 20.65
N GLY A 386 -8.44 -7.01 20.83
CA GLY A 386 -9.10 -7.22 22.13
C GLY A 386 -8.97 -8.63 22.71
N GLY A 387 -8.55 -9.62 21.93
CA GLY A 387 -8.27 -10.99 22.40
C GLY A 387 -6.84 -11.23 22.88
N LEU A 388 -5.96 -10.22 22.82
CA LEU A 388 -4.56 -10.35 23.24
C LEU A 388 -4.36 -9.77 24.66
N PRO A 389 -3.39 -10.27 25.44
CA PRO A 389 -3.12 -9.79 26.80
C PRO A 389 -2.44 -8.40 26.79
N VAL A 390 -3.17 -7.38 26.36
CA VAL A 390 -2.73 -5.98 26.26
C VAL A 390 -2.72 -5.35 27.68
N GLY A 391 -1.80 -5.82 28.52
CA GLY A 391 -1.61 -5.33 29.90
C GLY A 391 -0.16 -5.35 30.38
N GLU A 392 0.68 -6.19 29.77
CA GLU A 392 2.07 -6.37 30.17
C GLU A 392 3.03 -5.99 29.04
N SER A 393 4.25 -5.58 29.39
CA SER A 393 5.31 -5.38 28.39
C SER A 393 5.94 -6.72 28.02
N GLY A 394 6.31 -6.90 26.76
CA GLY A 394 6.92 -8.15 26.30
C GLY A 394 6.93 -8.30 24.78
N VAL A 395 7.28 -9.50 24.33
CA VAL A 395 7.27 -9.89 22.92
C VAL A 395 6.18 -10.95 22.71
N LEU A 396 5.35 -10.74 21.70
CA LEU A 396 4.42 -11.72 21.17
C LEU A 396 4.94 -12.22 19.83
N SER A 397 5.09 -13.53 19.70
CA SER A 397 5.48 -14.16 18.45
C SER A 397 4.25 -14.63 17.68
N LEU A 398 4.24 -14.39 16.37
CA LEU A 398 3.19 -14.84 15.46
C LEU A 398 3.78 -15.81 14.45
N ARG A 399 3.21 -17.01 14.37
CA ARG A 399 3.60 -18.05 13.43
C ARG A 399 2.38 -18.70 12.78
N VAL A 400 2.60 -19.34 11.63
CA VAL A 400 1.55 -20.12 10.96
C VAL A 400 1.98 -21.58 10.96
N ASP A 401 1.20 -22.41 11.63
CA ASP A 401 1.29 -23.86 11.56
C ASP A 401 0.54 -24.32 10.31
N GLU A 402 1.27 -24.80 9.31
CA GLU A 402 0.70 -25.17 8.03
C GLU A 402 0.11 -26.57 8.08
N GLU A 403 -1.09 -26.73 7.52
CA GLU A 403 -1.62 -28.05 7.19
C GLU A 403 -1.04 -28.45 5.82
N LEU A 404 -0.49 -29.67 5.72
CA LEU A 404 -0.06 -30.22 4.42
C LEU A 404 -1.28 -30.20 3.47
N LEU A 405 -1.14 -29.45 2.38
CA LEU A 405 -2.17 -29.22 1.36
C LEU A 405 -2.35 -30.42 0.43
#